data_AF-A0A357VF81-F1
#
_entry.id   AF-A0A357VF81-F1
#
_cell.length_a   1.000
_cell.length_b   1.000
_cell.length_c   1.000
_cell.angle_alpha   90.00
_cell.angle_beta   90.00
_cell.angle_gamma   90.00
#
_symmetry.space_group_name_H-M   'P 1'
#
loop_
_entity.id
_entity.type
_entity.pdbx_description
1 polymer ?
#
loop_
_entity_poly.entity_id
_entity_poly.type
_entity_poly.pdbx_seq_one_letter_code
_entity_poly.pdbx_strand_id
1 'polypeptide(L)'
;MKMFRQLFLAVVAVFLVATVTFAQNITYRFVEVGQNTFGTKQPTDPSALYECKLTVIGWNGSQSFGILYEDVKQLMAHFGVNKPEELAGKTFESTKSHGPAAINYLVILQKHDGSYEPPSNAELYERTAQALSKMQRPDFSDVDDDTVYHAFHEVWDGFSANHDWLNSLNIRILELSKGEVKLVKGNYEDFPARIRGPAEYLLLKKGNQAIKVIIGPYNRPVKFY
;
A
#
# COMPACT_ATOMS: atom_id res chain seq x y z
N MET A 1 -56.49 1.17 -20.62
CA MET A 1 -55.57 0.30 -19.86
C MET A 1 -54.87 -0.68 -20.81
N LYS A 2 -53.87 -0.22 -21.60
CA LYS A 2 -52.99 -1.05 -22.46
C LYS A 2 -51.89 -0.19 -23.14
N MET A 3 -51.33 0.80 -22.42
CA MET A 3 -50.34 1.72 -22.99
C MET A 3 -49.29 2.16 -21.95
N PHE A 4 -48.89 1.26 -21.07
CA PHE A 4 -47.87 1.53 -20.03
C PHE A 4 -46.84 0.42 -19.85
N ARG A 5 -46.75 -0.51 -20.82
CA ARG A 5 -45.86 -1.69 -20.73
C ARG A 5 -44.74 -1.75 -21.79
N GLN A 6 -44.65 -0.78 -22.70
CA GLN A 6 -43.59 -0.76 -23.71
C GLN A 6 -42.55 0.36 -23.53
N LEU A 7 -42.72 1.25 -22.54
CA LEU A 7 -41.73 2.29 -22.23
C LEU A 7 -40.76 1.92 -21.10
N PHE A 8 -40.91 0.74 -20.50
CA PHE A 8 -40.10 0.30 -19.35
C PHE A 8 -38.96 -0.66 -19.71
N LEU A 9 -38.81 -1.02 -20.99
CA LEU A 9 -37.79 -1.97 -21.47
C LEU A 9 -36.73 -1.32 -22.38
N ALA A 10 -36.80 -0.01 -22.64
CA ALA A 10 -35.86 0.71 -23.49
C ALA A 10 -34.94 1.70 -22.74
N VAL A 11 -35.04 1.80 -21.40
CA VAL A 11 -34.26 2.77 -20.60
C VAL A 11 -33.28 2.11 -19.62
N VAL A 12 -33.21 0.77 -19.58
CA VAL A 12 -32.25 0.03 -18.71
C VAL A 12 -31.11 -0.63 -19.52
N ALA A 13 -30.97 -0.27 -20.80
CA ALA A 13 -29.86 -0.72 -21.65
C ALA A 13 -28.86 0.41 -21.96
N VAL A 14 -28.73 1.37 -21.04
CA VAL A 14 -27.82 2.51 -21.18
C VAL A 14 -26.98 2.60 -19.91
N PHE A 15 -25.67 2.37 -20.09
CA PHE A 15 -24.58 2.45 -19.11
C PHE A 15 -24.38 1.27 -18.14
N LEU A 16 -23.93 0.15 -18.70
CA LEU A 16 -22.85 -0.62 -18.08
C LEU A 16 -21.82 -0.97 -19.15
N VAL A 17 -21.29 0.07 -19.81
CA VAL A 17 -19.94 -0.04 -20.37
C VAL A 17 -19.03 0.01 -19.16
N ALA A 18 -18.77 -1.15 -18.56
CA ALA A 18 -17.57 -1.33 -17.78
C ALA A 18 -16.43 -0.96 -18.73
N THR A 19 -15.90 0.25 -18.60
CA THR A 19 -14.57 0.55 -19.13
C THR A 19 -13.64 -0.41 -18.41
N VAL A 20 -13.43 -1.58 -19.02
CA VAL A 20 -12.25 -2.39 -18.79
C VAL A 20 -11.12 -1.53 -19.32
N THR A 21 -10.64 -0.61 -18.49
CA THR A 21 -9.35 0.02 -18.66
C THR A 21 -8.38 -1.14 -18.54
N PHE A 22 -8.01 -1.74 -19.68
CA PHE A 22 -6.86 -2.62 -19.73
C PHE A 22 -5.69 -1.79 -19.23
N ALA A 23 -5.23 -2.06 -18.02
CA ALA A 23 -4.03 -1.44 -17.51
C ALA A 23 -2.93 -1.73 -18.54
N GLN A 24 -2.41 -0.69 -19.17
CA GLN A 24 -1.35 -0.86 -20.16
C GLN A 24 -0.11 -1.39 -19.42
N ASN A 25 0.42 -2.53 -19.86
CA ASN A 25 1.70 -3.02 -19.38
C ASN A 25 2.79 -2.03 -19.80
N ILE A 26 3.52 -1.52 -18.80
CA ILE A 26 4.67 -0.64 -18.98
C ILE A 26 5.91 -1.50 -18.85
N THR A 27 6.77 -1.50 -19.87
CA THR A 27 8.05 -2.19 -19.79
C THR A 27 9.09 -1.28 -19.16
N TYR A 28 9.60 -1.70 -18.00
CA TYR A 28 10.71 -1.07 -17.32
C TYR A 28 12.03 -1.75 -17.66
N ARG A 29 13.10 -0.96 -17.66
CA ARG A 29 14.47 -1.45 -17.72
C ARG A 29 15.25 -0.91 -16.52
N PHE A 30 15.99 -1.78 -15.85
CA PHE A 30 16.99 -1.37 -14.88
C PHE A 30 18.13 -0.65 -15.61
N VAL A 31 18.35 0.60 -15.25
CA VAL A 31 19.50 1.38 -15.73
C VAL A 31 20.71 1.06 -14.86
N GLU A 32 20.52 1.04 -13.54
CA GLU A 32 21.57 0.86 -12.56
C GLU A 32 20.96 0.38 -11.24
N VAL A 33 21.67 -0.50 -10.53
CA VAL A 33 21.40 -0.83 -9.14
C VAL A 33 22.73 -0.95 -8.42
N GLY A 34 22.94 -0.14 -7.39
CA GLY A 34 24.22 -0.04 -6.68
C GLY A 34 24.05 0.33 -5.23
N GLN A 35 25.02 -0.03 -4.39
CA GLN A 35 24.94 0.29 -2.96
C GLN A 35 25.00 1.81 -2.77
N ASN A 36 24.10 2.34 -1.94
CA ASN A 36 24.13 3.75 -1.61
C ASN A 36 25.41 4.08 -0.82
N THR A 37 26.21 5.01 -1.33
CA THR A 37 27.52 5.40 -0.77
C THR A 37 27.44 6.02 0.63
N PHE A 38 26.25 6.40 1.08
CA PHE A 38 26.01 6.96 2.42
C PHE A 38 25.65 5.89 3.47
N GLY A 39 25.54 4.62 3.08
CA GLY A 39 25.21 3.51 3.99
C GLY A 39 26.40 3.05 4.83
N THR A 40 26.22 2.93 6.15
CA THR A 40 27.22 2.36 7.07
C THR A 40 27.12 0.84 7.24
N LYS A 41 26.08 0.22 6.67
CA LYS A 41 25.81 -1.21 6.81
C LYS A 41 26.62 -2.03 5.81
N GLN A 42 26.90 -3.28 6.18
CA GLN A 42 27.49 -4.26 5.27
C GLN A 42 26.62 -4.38 4.00
N PRO A 43 27.20 -4.51 2.80
CA PRO A 43 26.43 -4.53 1.55
C PRO A 43 25.33 -5.61 1.53
N THR A 44 25.58 -6.74 2.20
CA THR A 44 24.65 -7.87 2.26
C THR A 44 23.72 -7.86 3.48
N ASP A 45 23.75 -6.81 4.30
CA ASP A 45 22.78 -6.65 5.39
C ASP A 45 21.38 -6.47 4.77
N PRO A 46 20.35 -7.23 5.19
CA PRO A 46 18.99 -7.14 4.63
C PRO A 46 18.44 -5.71 4.59
N SER A 47 18.89 -4.89 5.54
CA SER A 47 18.48 -3.50 5.73
C SER A 47 19.48 -2.47 5.20
N ALA A 48 20.48 -2.90 4.42
CA ALA A 48 21.34 -2.02 3.64
C ALA A 48 20.54 -1.35 2.51
N LEU A 49 20.81 -0.07 2.25
CA LEU A 49 20.11 0.71 1.24
C LEU A 49 20.89 0.72 -0.07
N TYR A 50 20.20 0.42 -1.15
CA TYR A 50 20.68 0.48 -2.52
C TYR A 50 19.95 1.58 -3.27
N GLU A 51 20.65 2.25 -4.19
CA GLU A 51 20.01 3.09 -5.20
C GLU A 51 19.61 2.20 -6.38
N CYS A 52 18.35 2.30 -6.79
CA CYS A 52 17.80 1.66 -7.97
C CYS A 52 17.36 2.75 -8.95
N LYS A 53 17.80 2.62 -10.20
CA LYS A 53 17.46 3.52 -11.29
C LYS A 53 16.72 2.76 -12.38
N LEU A 54 15.51 3.19 -12.68
CA LEU A 54 14.66 2.61 -13.71
C LEU A 54 14.39 3.59 -14.85
N THR A 55 14.16 3.06 -16.05
CA THR A 55 13.64 3.79 -17.20
C THR A 55 12.49 3.02 -17.84
N VAL A 56 11.54 3.73 -18.44
CA VAL A 56 10.47 3.12 -19.24
C VAL A 56 10.98 2.99 -20.67
N ILE A 57 10.84 1.81 -21.28
CA ILE A 57 11.23 1.61 -22.68
C ILE A 57 10.38 2.52 -23.58
N GLY A 58 11.04 3.33 -24.40
CA GLY A 58 10.40 4.33 -25.27
C GLY A 58 10.26 5.72 -24.64
N TRP A 59 10.75 5.92 -23.41
CA TRP A 59 10.76 7.23 -22.74
C TRP A 59 12.19 7.71 -22.45
N ASN A 60 12.45 9.01 -22.67
CA ASN A 60 13.75 9.64 -22.41
C ASN A 60 13.84 10.19 -20.99
N GLY A 61 13.70 9.31 -20.00
CA GLY A 61 13.79 9.67 -18.59
C GLY A 61 14.12 8.48 -17.70
N SER A 62 14.60 8.76 -16.50
CA SER A 62 14.85 7.74 -15.48
C SER A 62 14.40 8.21 -14.11
N GLN A 63 13.95 7.26 -13.29
CA GLN A 63 13.57 7.47 -11.90
C GLN A 63 14.61 6.78 -11.02
N SER A 64 15.19 7.51 -10.06
CA SER A 64 16.10 6.97 -9.03
C SER A 64 15.39 6.92 -7.68
N PHE A 65 15.53 5.83 -6.94
CA PHE A 65 14.95 5.67 -5.61
C PHE A 65 15.73 4.65 -4.78
N GLY A 66 15.51 4.69 -3.45
CA GLY A 66 16.10 3.74 -2.51
C GLY A 66 15.32 2.43 -2.44
N ILE A 67 16.03 1.30 -2.36
CA ILE A 67 15.50 -0.04 -2.14
C ILE A 67 16.37 -0.78 -1.12
N LEU A 68 15.78 -1.65 -0.30
CA LEU A 68 16.53 -2.45 0.67
C LEU A 68 17.18 -3.66 0.01
N TYR A 69 18.33 -4.09 0.53
CA TYR A 69 19.04 -5.25 0.01
C TYR A 69 18.20 -6.52 0.01
N GLU A 70 17.32 -6.71 0.99
CA GLU A 70 16.39 -7.84 1.00
C GLU A 70 15.53 -7.90 -0.27
N ASP A 71 15.01 -6.75 -0.72
CA ASP A 71 14.23 -6.67 -1.95
C ASP A 71 15.13 -6.79 -3.19
N VAL A 72 16.34 -6.22 -3.18
CA VAL A 72 17.34 -6.41 -4.25
C VAL A 72 17.67 -7.89 -4.42
N LYS A 73 17.84 -8.63 -3.33
CA LYS A 73 18.12 -10.06 -3.34
C LYS A 73 16.99 -10.85 -4.02
N GLN A 74 15.73 -10.48 -3.78
CA GLN A 74 14.58 -11.08 -4.46
C GLN A 74 14.61 -10.82 -5.97
N LEU A 75 14.91 -9.58 -6.37
CA LEU A 75 15.09 -9.22 -7.79
C LEU A 75 16.24 -10.00 -8.43
N MET A 76 17.38 -10.10 -7.73
CA MET A 76 18.53 -10.85 -8.21
C MET A 76 18.19 -12.33 -8.46
N ALA A 77 17.47 -12.96 -7.54
CA ALA A 77 16.99 -14.32 -7.69
C ALA A 77 16.05 -14.45 -8.91
N HIS A 78 15.10 -13.52 -9.07
CA HIS A 78 14.17 -13.50 -10.19
C HIS A 78 14.87 -13.41 -11.56
N PHE A 79 15.91 -12.56 -11.67
CA PHE A 79 16.64 -12.37 -12.93
C PHE A 79 17.83 -13.32 -13.12
N GLY A 80 18.07 -14.23 -12.18
CA GLY A 80 19.18 -15.19 -12.22
C GLY A 80 20.56 -14.54 -12.19
N VAL A 81 20.73 -13.48 -11.38
CA VAL A 81 22.00 -12.74 -11.24
C VAL A 81 22.54 -12.83 -9.81
N ASN A 82 23.85 -12.64 -9.64
CA ASN A 82 24.55 -12.85 -8.37
C ASN A 82 25.06 -11.56 -7.72
N LYS A 83 24.99 -10.43 -8.44
CA LYS A 83 25.33 -9.11 -7.91
C LYS A 83 24.27 -8.07 -8.24
N PRO A 84 24.06 -7.05 -7.39
CA PRO A 84 23.11 -5.97 -7.67
C PRO A 84 23.36 -5.28 -9.02
N GLU A 85 24.61 -5.03 -9.38
CA GLU A 85 24.97 -4.30 -10.61
C GLU A 85 24.60 -5.09 -11.89
N GLU A 86 24.47 -6.41 -11.80
CA GLU A 86 24.07 -7.30 -12.90
C GLU A 86 22.56 -7.20 -13.21
N LEU A 87 21.78 -6.51 -12.38
CA LEU A 87 20.40 -6.14 -12.71
C LEU A 87 20.36 -5.11 -13.85
N ALA A 88 21.42 -4.34 -14.07
CA ALA A 88 21.47 -3.36 -15.16
C ALA A 88 21.21 -4.03 -16.52
N GLY A 89 20.30 -3.43 -17.30
CA GLY A 89 19.85 -3.94 -18.59
C GLY A 89 18.74 -4.98 -18.53
N LYS A 90 18.43 -5.57 -17.36
CA LYS A 90 17.25 -6.45 -17.20
C LYS A 90 15.96 -5.65 -17.37
N THR A 91 14.91 -6.32 -17.84
CA THR A 91 13.61 -5.71 -18.13
C THR A 91 12.48 -6.49 -17.48
N PHE A 92 11.41 -5.79 -17.11
CA PHE A 92 10.18 -6.40 -16.62
C PHE A 92 8.98 -5.58 -17.02
N GLU A 93 7.80 -6.20 -16.99
CA GLU A 93 6.52 -5.52 -17.23
C GLU A 93 5.81 -5.25 -15.91
N SER A 94 5.11 -4.12 -15.84
CA SER A 94 4.26 -3.77 -14.70
C SER A 94 3.07 -2.95 -15.16
N THR A 95 1.94 -3.10 -14.47
CA THR A 95 0.76 -2.25 -14.63
C THR A 95 0.86 -0.95 -13.82
N LYS A 96 1.86 -0.84 -12.93
CA LYS A 96 2.11 0.36 -12.13
C LYS A 96 2.90 1.38 -12.94
N SER A 97 2.49 2.64 -12.89
CA SER A 97 3.07 3.74 -13.69
C SER A 97 4.27 4.43 -13.04
N HIS A 98 4.49 4.22 -11.74
CA HIS A 98 5.58 4.80 -10.96
C HIS A 98 6.64 3.75 -10.64
N GLY A 99 7.93 4.06 -10.85
CA GLY A 99 9.04 3.09 -10.75
C GLY A 99 9.12 2.39 -9.39
N PRO A 100 9.12 3.10 -8.25
CA PRO A 100 9.06 2.51 -6.92
C PRO A 100 7.87 1.53 -6.73
N ALA A 101 6.68 1.90 -7.20
CA ALA A 101 5.49 1.05 -7.10
C ALA A 101 5.61 -0.20 -7.99
N ALA A 102 6.19 -0.05 -9.20
CA ALA A 102 6.44 -1.17 -10.10
C ALA A 102 7.43 -2.19 -9.51
N ILE A 103 8.48 -1.72 -8.83
CA ILE A 103 9.42 -2.61 -8.14
C ILE A 103 8.77 -3.28 -6.93
N ASN A 104 8.08 -2.53 -6.09
CA ASN A 104 7.37 -3.10 -4.94
C ASN A 104 6.38 -4.18 -5.40
N TYR A 105 5.59 -3.91 -6.45
CA TYR A 105 4.71 -4.89 -7.06
C TYR A 105 5.45 -6.14 -7.56
N LEU A 106 6.56 -5.99 -8.28
CA LEU A 106 7.37 -7.12 -8.74
C LEU A 106 7.89 -7.97 -7.57
N VAL A 107 8.39 -7.32 -6.50
CA VAL A 107 8.88 -8.00 -5.30
C VAL A 107 7.77 -8.77 -4.60
N ILE A 108 6.59 -8.16 -4.43
CA ILE A 108 5.41 -8.84 -3.86
C ILE A 108 5.01 -10.02 -4.74
N LEU A 109 4.97 -9.84 -6.07
CA LEU A 109 4.67 -10.93 -7.00
C LEU A 109 5.63 -12.12 -6.83
N GLN A 110 6.93 -11.87 -6.61
CA GLN A 110 7.90 -12.93 -6.33
C GLN A 110 7.70 -13.59 -4.97
N LYS A 111 7.35 -12.84 -3.92
CA LYS A 111 7.05 -13.41 -2.59
C LYS A 111 5.86 -14.36 -2.60
N HIS A 112 4.97 -14.21 -3.57
CA HIS A 112 3.81 -15.08 -3.79
C HIS A 112 4.00 -16.03 -4.99
N ASP A 113 5.23 -16.38 -5.35
CA ASP A 113 5.56 -17.33 -6.43
C ASP A 113 4.88 -17.03 -7.78
N GLY A 114 4.62 -15.74 -8.06
CA GLY A 114 3.97 -15.29 -9.30
C GLY A 114 2.44 -15.28 -9.26
N SER A 115 1.79 -15.71 -8.17
CA SER A 115 0.33 -15.79 -8.04
C SER A 115 -0.27 -14.70 -7.15
N TYR A 116 0.35 -13.52 -7.08
CA TYR A 116 -0.16 -12.43 -6.27
C TYR A 116 -1.48 -11.87 -6.85
N GLU A 117 -2.54 -12.00 -6.06
CA GLU A 117 -3.81 -11.31 -6.26
C GLU A 117 -3.96 -10.25 -5.16
N PRO A 118 -4.12 -8.95 -5.51
CA PRO A 118 -4.28 -7.91 -4.51
C PRO A 118 -5.52 -8.14 -3.63
N PRO A 119 -5.41 -8.01 -2.30
CA PRO A 119 -6.57 -8.11 -1.43
C PRO A 119 -7.56 -6.98 -1.67
N SER A 120 -8.82 -7.25 -1.39
CA SER A 120 -9.90 -6.25 -1.39
C SER A 120 -9.76 -5.24 -0.26
N ASN A 121 -10.40 -4.06 -0.43
CA ASN A 121 -10.44 -3.03 0.61
C ASN A 121 -11.06 -3.55 1.92
N ALA A 122 -12.03 -4.47 1.83
CA ALA A 122 -12.65 -5.11 2.99
C ALA A 122 -11.68 -6.02 3.75
N GLU A 123 -10.81 -6.76 3.05
CA GLU A 123 -9.78 -7.59 3.69
C GLU A 123 -8.71 -6.74 4.37
N LEU A 124 -8.27 -5.64 3.75
CA LEU A 124 -7.34 -4.70 4.36
C LEU A 124 -7.92 -4.01 5.59
N TYR A 125 -9.21 -3.63 5.53
CA TYR A 125 -9.95 -3.12 6.67
C TYR A 125 -10.00 -4.15 7.81
N GLU A 126 -10.34 -5.41 7.52
CA GLU A 126 -10.45 -6.46 8.53
C GLU A 126 -9.08 -6.77 9.15
N ARG A 127 -8.01 -6.87 8.36
CA ARG A 127 -6.63 -7.01 8.86
C ARG A 127 -6.24 -5.87 9.80
N THR A 128 -6.63 -4.64 9.45
CA THR A 128 -6.41 -3.46 10.30
C THR A 128 -7.15 -3.58 11.62
N ALA A 129 -8.45 -3.88 11.59
CA ALA A 129 -9.26 -4.03 12.79
C ALA A 129 -8.72 -5.15 13.70
N GLN A 130 -8.33 -6.29 13.12
CA GLN A 130 -7.75 -7.42 13.85
C GLN A 130 -6.43 -7.05 14.53
N ALA A 131 -5.50 -6.40 13.84
CA ALA A 131 -4.23 -5.96 14.42
C ALA A 131 -4.46 -4.96 15.56
N LEU A 132 -5.29 -3.95 15.33
CA LEU A 132 -5.59 -2.93 16.34
C LEU A 132 -6.33 -3.51 17.55
N SER A 133 -7.21 -4.51 17.37
CA SER A 133 -7.86 -5.23 18.49
C SER A 133 -6.88 -5.95 19.41
N LYS A 134 -5.67 -6.25 18.91
CA LYS A 134 -4.58 -6.90 19.64
C LYS A 134 -3.52 -5.89 20.12
N MET A 135 -3.76 -4.59 19.98
CA MET A 135 -2.77 -3.54 20.26
C MET A 135 -1.49 -3.67 19.41
N GLN A 136 -1.63 -4.15 18.16
CA GLN A 136 -0.52 -4.38 17.23
C GLN A 136 -0.67 -3.51 15.99
N ARG A 137 0.47 -3.19 15.34
CA ARG A 137 0.45 -2.55 14.03
C ARG A 137 0.00 -3.58 12.99
N PRO A 138 -0.87 -3.22 12.03
CA PRO A 138 -1.18 -4.10 10.92
C PRO A 138 0.08 -4.33 10.08
N ASP A 139 0.23 -5.57 9.62
CA ASP A 139 1.29 -5.97 8.70
C ASP A 139 0.71 -6.08 7.29
N PHE A 140 1.33 -5.38 6.36
CA PHE A 140 0.99 -5.36 4.93
C PHE A 140 2.22 -5.68 4.08
N SER A 141 3.25 -6.33 4.65
CA SER A 141 4.47 -6.69 3.93
C SER A 141 4.28 -7.71 2.80
N ASP A 142 3.09 -8.32 2.74
CA ASP A 142 2.61 -9.24 1.70
C ASP A 142 1.71 -8.57 0.64
N VAL A 143 1.48 -7.26 0.74
CA VAL A 143 0.60 -6.48 -0.15
C VAL A 143 1.41 -5.37 -0.83
N ASP A 144 1.12 -5.07 -2.10
CA ASP A 144 1.77 -3.94 -2.77
C ASP A 144 1.30 -2.58 -2.22
N ASP A 145 2.25 -1.64 -2.16
CA ASP A 145 2.10 -0.33 -1.53
C ASP A 145 0.93 0.48 -2.12
N ASP A 146 0.73 0.39 -3.44
CA ASP A 146 -0.34 1.10 -4.16
C ASP A 146 -1.71 0.57 -3.77
N THR A 147 -1.87 -0.75 -3.64
CA THR A 147 -3.13 -1.37 -3.20
C THR A 147 -3.49 -0.91 -1.79
N VAL A 148 -2.51 -0.88 -0.87
CA VAL A 148 -2.72 -0.35 0.49
C VAL A 148 -3.06 1.14 0.44
N TYR A 149 -2.32 1.94 -0.32
CA TYR A 149 -2.58 3.37 -0.46
C TYR A 149 -4.00 3.64 -0.97
N HIS A 150 -4.43 2.97 -2.05
CA HIS A 150 -5.75 3.20 -2.63
C HIS A 150 -6.88 2.83 -1.66
N ALA A 151 -6.78 1.68 -0.99
CA ALA A 151 -7.78 1.24 -0.03
C ALA A 151 -8.00 2.25 1.11
N PHE A 152 -6.90 2.84 1.61
CA PHE A 152 -6.99 3.87 2.64
C PHE A 152 -7.31 5.25 2.05
N HIS A 153 -6.89 5.59 0.85
CA HIS A 153 -7.24 6.86 0.23
C HIS A 153 -8.75 7.00 -0.03
N GLU A 154 -9.43 5.91 -0.42
CA GLU A 154 -10.87 5.91 -0.70
C GLU A 154 -11.75 6.34 0.47
N VAL A 155 -11.28 6.16 1.70
CA VAL A 155 -12.05 6.46 2.91
C VAL A 155 -11.65 7.80 3.52
N TRP A 156 -10.88 8.62 2.81
CA TRP A 156 -10.54 10.00 3.21
C TRP A 156 -11.35 11.03 2.42
N ASP A 157 -11.86 12.04 3.12
CA ASP A 157 -12.49 13.23 2.53
C ASP A 157 -11.66 14.46 2.89
N GLY A 158 -10.78 14.87 1.96
CA GLY A 158 -9.80 15.92 2.20
C GLY A 158 -8.77 15.54 3.27
N PHE A 159 -8.79 16.22 4.42
CA PHE A 159 -7.79 16.06 5.49
C PHE A 159 -8.19 15.08 6.60
N SER A 160 -9.43 14.59 6.59
CA SER A 160 -9.97 13.72 7.64
C SER A 160 -10.49 12.41 7.05
N ALA A 161 -10.51 11.37 7.87
CA ALA A 161 -11.16 10.12 7.46
C ALA A 161 -12.68 10.30 7.44
N ASN A 162 -13.37 9.54 6.59
CA ASN A 162 -14.82 9.43 6.61
C ASN A 162 -15.25 8.96 8.00
N HIS A 163 -16.14 9.75 8.62
CA HIS A 163 -16.56 9.54 10.00
C HIS A 163 -17.22 8.16 10.21
N ASP A 164 -18.04 7.71 9.27
CA ASP A 164 -18.75 6.45 9.38
C ASP A 164 -17.81 5.26 9.24
N TRP A 165 -16.79 5.39 8.37
CA TRP A 165 -15.73 4.39 8.26
C TRP A 165 -14.93 4.28 9.57
N LEU A 166 -14.51 5.41 10.14
CA LEU A 166 -13.72 5.40 11.38
C LEU A 166 -14.54 4.88 12.57
N ASN A 167 -15.82 5.24 12.65
CA ASN A 167 -16.73 4.70 13.66
C ASN A 167 -16.93 3.19 13.50
N SER A 168 -17.11 2.71 12.26
CA SER A 168 -17.22 1.29 11.97
C SER A 168 -15.96 0.53 12.35
N LEU A 169 -14.78 1.09 12.07
CA LEU A 169 -13.49 0.51 12.48
C LEU A 169 -13.40 0.37 14.01
N ASN A 170 -13.80 1.40 14.75
CA ASN A 170 -13.81 1.35 16.21
C ASN A 170 -14.78 0.29 16.76
N ILE A 171 -15.99 0.18 16.19
CA ILE A 171 -16.96 -0.87 16.54
C ILE A 171 -16.36 -2.25 16.28
N ARG A 172 -15.74 -2.46 15.11
CA ARG A 172 -15.13 -3.74 14.74
C ARG A 172 -13.98 -4.13 15.68
N ILE A 173 -13.14 -3.18 16.09
CA ILE A 173 -12.06 -3.38 17.06
C ILE A 173 -12.63 -3.78 18.44
N LEU A 174 -13.69 -3.11 18.89
CA LEU A 174 -14.39 -3.44 20.12
C LEU A 174 -14.94 -4.87 20.09
N GLU A 175 -15.60 -5.27 19.00
CA GLU A 175 -16.11 -6.63 18.83
C GLU A 175 -14.99 -7.69 18.91
N LEU A 176 -13.94 -7.51 18.10
CA LEU A 176 -12.81 -8.45 18.02
C LEU A 176 -12.04 -8.58 19.34
N SER A 177 -11.97 -7.49 20.11
CA SER A 177 -11.35 -7.47 21.43
C SER A 177 -12.29 -7.80 22.59
N LYS A 178 -13.55 -8.20 22.33
CA LYS A 178 -14.58 -8.44 23.35
C LYS A 178 -14.79 -7.25 24.30
N GLY A 179 -14.69 -6.03 23.76
CA GLY A 179 -14.87 -4.77 24.46
C GLY A 179 -13.64 -4.25 25.21
N GLU A 180 -12.50 -4.93 25.14
CA GLU A 180 -11.29 -4.54 25.88
C GLU A 180 -10.53 -3.39 25.22
N VAL A 181 -10.56 -3.29 23.89
CA VAL A 181 -9.78 -2.33 23.12
C VAL A 181 -10.69 -1.39 22.36
N LYS A 182 -10.39 -0.09 22.41
CA LYS A 182 -11.11 0.94 21.67
C LYS A 182 -10.19 2.01 21.09
N LEU A 183 -10.62 2.57 19.97
CA LEU A 183 -10.07 3.81 19.42
C LEU A 183 -10.79 5.01 20.03
N VAL A 184 -10.03 6.01 20.43
CA VAL A 184 -10.56 7.27 20.96
C VAL A 184 -9.81 8.41 20.30
N LYS A 185 -10.48 9.54 20.02
CA LYS A 185 -9.81 10.71 19.47
C LYS A 185 -8.72 11.20 20.42
N GLY A 186 -7.51 11.42 19.90
CA GLY A 186 -6.39 12.03 20.61
C GLY A 186 -6.26 13.52 20.28
N ASN A 187 -5.57 14.28 21.13
CA ASN A 187 -5.12 15.62 20.76
C ASN A 187 -3.83 15.50 19.95
N TYR A 188 -3.79 16.10 18.76
CA TYR A 188 -2.63 16.04 17.86
C TYR A 188 -1.37 16.65 18.50
N GLU A 189 -1.52 17.57 19.45
CA GLU A 189 -0.41 18.21 20.17
C GLU A 189 0.37 17.23 21.06
N ASP A 190 -0.27 16.14 21.48
CA ASP A 190 0.34 15.12 22.32
C ASP A 190 1.22 14.14 21.50
N PHE A 191 1.19 14.20 20.17
CA PHE A 191 1.92 13.26 19.31
C PHE A 191 3.34 13.74 19.02
N PRO A 192 4.35 12.86 19.06
CA PRO A 192 5.74 13.23 18.82
C PRO A 192 6.03 13.64 17.37
N ALA A 193 5.14 13.26 16.44
CA ALA A 193 5.28 13.60 15.03
C ALA A 193 3.97 14.21 14.51
N ARG A 194 4.10 15.32 13.78
CA ARG A 194 3.01 15.94 13.03
C ARG A 194 3.15 15.54 11.58
N ILE A 195 2.16 14.82 11.06
CA ILE A 195 2.15 14.43 9.66
C ILE A 195 1.72 15.64 8.82
N ARG A 196 2.50 15.95 7.78
CA ARG A 196 2.12 16.95 6.78
C ARG A 196 1.15 16.29 5.80
N GLY A 197 -0.15 16.49 5.99
CA GLY A 197 -1.19 15.93 5.14
C GLY A 197 -2.39 15.35 5.93
N PRO A 198 -3.29 14.63 5.25
CA PRO A 198 -4.46 14.03 5.88
C PRO A 198 -4.09 12.96 6.91
N ALA A 199 -4.59 13.07 8.14
CA ALA A 199 -4.30 12.11 9.20
C ALA A 199 -5.29 12.20 10.36
N GLU A 200 -5.63 11.05 10.93
CA GLU A 200 -6.36 10.92 12.19
C GLU A 200 -5.40 10.65 13.34
N TYR A 201 -5.53 11.42 14.42
CA TYR A 201 -4.73 11.28 15.64
C TYR A 201 -5.58 10.60 16.71
N LEU A 202 -5.26 9.34 17.03
CA LEU A 202 -6.09 8.45 17.84
C LEU A 202 -5.30 7.83 19.00
N LEU A 203 -6.00 7.50 20.08
CA LEU A 203 -5.50 6.69 21.18
C LEU A 203 -6.16 5.32 21.11
N LEU A 204 -5.35 4.28 20.97
CA LEU A 204 -5.77 2.90 21.11
C LEU A 204 -5.63 2.50 22.58
N LYS A 205 -6.75 2.29 23.27
CA LYS A 205 -6.78 2.10 24.72
C LYS A 205 -7.20 0.68 25.10
N LYS A 206 -6.51 0.12 26.09
CA LYS A 206 -6.84 -1.14 26.78
C LYS A 206 -6.65 -0.97 28.29
N GLY A 207 -7.74 -0.83 29.04
CA GLY A 207 -7.66 -0.49 30.47
C GLY A 207 -6.86 0.81 30.70
N ASN A 208 -5.78 0.71 31.48
CA ASN A 208 -4.86 1.84 31.76
C ASN A 208 -3.76 2.02 30.70
N GLN A 209 -3.63 1.08 29.75
CA GLN A 209 -2.67 1.19 28.66
C GLN A 209 -3.26 2.02 27.51
N ALA A 210 -2.45 2.93 26.96
CA ALA A 210 -2.79 3.67 25.76
C ALA A 210 -1.59 3.72 24.81
N ILE A 211 -1.84 3.53 23.52
CA ILE A 211 -0.86 3.69 22.44
C ILE A 211 -1.32 4.83 21.55
N LYS A 212 -0.39 5.71 21.16
CA LYS A 212 -0.68 6.78 20.21
C LYS A 212 -0.67 6.20 18.80
N VAL A 213 -1.77 6.35 18.09
CA VAL A 213 -1.96 5.82 16.74
C VAL A 213 -2.26 6.96 15.78
N ILE A 214 -1.47 7.05 14.71
CA ILE A 214 -1.80 7.90 13.57
C ILE A 214 -2.27 7.01 12.44
N ILE A 215 -3.45 7.31 11.88
CA ILE A 215 -3.97 6.65 10.68
C ILE A 215 -4.04 7.67 9.53
N GLY A 216 -3.60 7.33 8.33
CA GLY A 216 -3.65 8.22 7.16
C GLY A 216 -3.70 7.46 5.82
N PRO A 217 -3.97 8.16 4.70
CA PRO A 217 -4.06 7.58 3.37
C PRO A 217 -2.65 7.39 2.78
N TYR A 218 -1.91 6.44 3.36
CA TYR A 218 -0.51 6.18 3.03
C TYR A 218 -0.31 4.68 2.77
N ASN A 219 0.73 4.31 2.03
CA ASN A 219 1.17 2.91 1.88
C ASN A 219 1.50 2.23 3.22
N ARG A 220 1.86 3.02 4.24
CA ARG A 220 1.97 2.59 5.65
C ARG A 220 0.94 3.36 6.46
N PRO A 221 -0.33 2.93 6.44
CA PRO A 221 -1.45 3.78 6.85
C PRO A 221 -1.49 3.95 8.37
N VAL A 222 -0.98 3.00 9.15
CA VAL A 222 -1.03 3.02 10.63
C VAL A 222 0.36 3.14 11.23
N LYS A 223 0.58 4.15 12.09
CA LYS A 223 1.83 4.36 12.84
C LYS A 223 1.55 4.38 14.34
N PHE A 224 2.34 3.64 15.13
CA PHE A 224 2.28 3.73 16.59
C PHE A 224 3.45 4.54 17.16
N TYR A 225 3.20 5.24 18.26
CA TYR A 225 4.19 5.93 19.09
C TYR A 225 4.00 5.60 20.57
#